data_AF-A0A977L042-F1
#
_entry.id   AF-A0A977L042-F1
#
_cell.length_a   1.000
_cell.length_b   1.000
_cell.length_c   1.000
_cell.angle_alpha   90.00
_cell.angle_beta   90.00
_cell.angle_gamma   90.00
#
_symmetry.space_group_name_H-M   'P 1'
#
loop_
_entity.id
_entity.type
_entity.pdbx_description
1 polymer ?
#
loop_
_entity_poly.entity_id
_entity_poly.type
_entity_poly.pdbx_seq_one_letter_code
_entity_poly.pdbx_strand_id
1 'polypeptide(L)'
;MTNPSPPSSNQPQQSSIIDLNQIANQSNLEVDLKIKTPKSRFDQIVELVSLVIISLILLVAIFYCFQILTSPQSSPEDKKNAQSTITLIIGGAIGYFVGRTTANQT
;
A
#
# COMPACT_ATOMS: atom_id res chain seq x y z
N MET A 1 32.94 -47.68 56.71
CA MET A 1 32.14 -48.45 55.74
C MET A 1 30.94 -47.61 55.34
N THR A 2 30.64 -47.65 54.05
CA THR A 2 29.85 -46.74 53.22
C THR A 2 28.40 -46.52 53.67
N ASN A 3 27.94 -45.27 53.64
CA ASN A 3 26.53 -44.95 53.49
C ASN A 3 26.38 -44.00 52.28
N PRO A 4 25.70 -44.38 51.19
CA PRO A 4 25.49 -43.52 50.04
C PRO A 4 24.24 -42.66 50.27
N SER A 5 24.26 -41.42 49.82
CA SER A 5 23.05 -40.60 49.68
C SER A 5 23.06 -39.93 48.30
N PRO A 6 21.92 -39.91 47.60
CA PRO A 6 21.83 -39.61 46.16
C PRO A 6 21.87 -38.09 45.87
N PRO A 7 22.18 -37.67 44.63
CA PRO A 7 22.03 -36.28 44.22
C PRO A 7 20.54 -35.99 44.00
N SER A 8 19.97 -35.10 44.81
CA SER A 8 18.62 -34.59 44.60
C SER A 8 18.66 -33.48 43.54
N SER A 9 18.43 -33.86 42.29
CA SER A 9 18.11 -32.92 41.20
C SER A 9 16.70 -32.38 41.39
N ASN A 10 16.57 -31.15 41.89
CA ASN A 10 15.35 -30.36 41.76
C ASN A 10 15.76 -28.94 41.32
N GLN A 11 15.99 -28.77 40.02
CA GLN A 11 15.86 -27.47 39.39
C GLN A 11 14.36 -27.19 39.22
N PRO A 12 13.76 -26.22 39.92
CA PRO A 12 12.51 -25.68 39.45
C PRO A 12 12.78 -25.01 38.10
N GLN A 13 12.15 -25.52 37.04
CA GLN A 13 12.01 -24.81 35.78
C GLN A 13 11.47 -23.42 36.09
N GLN A 14 12.33 -22.42 35.95
CA GLN A 14 11.97 -21.02 36.05
C GLN A 14 11.07 -20.73 34.86
N SER A 15 9.76 -20.88 35.07
CA SER A 15 8.76 -20.24 34.22
C SER A 15 9.09 -18.76 34.28
N SER A 16 9.69 -18.25 33.21
CA SER A 16 9.79 -16.81 33.00
C SER A 16 8.37 -16.33 32.81
N ILE A 17 7.69 -16.01 33.91
CA ILE A 17 6.51 -15.17 33.90
C ILE A 17 7.03 -13.84 33.37
N ILE A 18 6.88 -13.67 32.06
CA ILE A 18 7.19 -12.42 31.40
C ILE A 18 6.13 -11.45 31.92
N ASP A 19 6.53 -10.59 32.85
CA ASP A 19 5.68 -9.53 33.36
C ASP A 19 5.61 -8.45 32.28
N LEU A 20 4.53 -8.46 31.49
CA LEU A 20 4.30 -7.49 30.42
C LEU A 20 4.34 -6.03 30.93
N ASN A 21 4.13 -5.82 32.23
CA ASN A 21 4.14 -4.51 32.84
C ASN A 21 5.56 -3.93 33.00
N GLN A 22 6.59 -4.77 33.06
CA GLN A 22 7.99 -4.32 33.04
C GLN A 22 8.46 -3.93 31.65
N ILE A 23 7.99 -4.63 30.62
CA ILE A 23 8.35 -4.35 29.22
C ILE A 23 7.80 -2.98 28.80
N ALA A 24 6.56 -2.66 29.20
CA ALA A 24 5.93 -1.37 28.90
C ALA A 24 6.67 -0.16 29.52
N ASN A 25 7.33 -0.32 30.67
CA ASN A 25 8.05 0.76 31.34
C ASN A 25 9.48 1.00 30.81
N GLN A 26 10.10 0.01 30.16
CA GLN A 26 11.46 0.12 29.62
C GLN A 26 11.51 0.36 28.11
N SER A 27 10.44 0.03 27.39
CA SER A 27 10.31 0.48 26.02
C SER A 27 9.90 1.94 26.02
N ASN A 28 10.84 2.82 25.69
CA ASN A 28 10.55 4.10 25.05
C ASN A 28 9.96 3.77 23.67
N LEU A 29 8.75 3.19 23.69
CA LEU A 29 7.94 2.95 22.51
C LEU A 29 7.50 4.36 22.12
N GLU A 30 8.31 5.01 21.29
CA GLU A 30 7.83 6.10 20.45
C GLU A 30 6.77 5.45 19.56
N VAL A 31 5.56 5.36 20.11
CA VAL A 31 4.39 4.99 19.35
C VAL A 31 4.22 6.16 18.41
N ASP A 32 4.77 6.03 17.21
CA ASP A 32 4.35 6.78 16.03
C ASP A 32 2.89 6.39 15.80
N LEU A 33 2.02 6.94 16.65
CA LEU A 33 0.63 7.11 16.34
C LEU A 33 0.67 8.03 15.13
N LYS A 34 0.75 7.43 13.95
CA LYS A 34 0.30 8.00 12.71
C LYS A 34 -1.18 8.30 12.91
N ILE A 35 -1.47 9.39 13.62
CA ILE A 35 -2.80 9.92 13.84
C ILE A 35 -3.24 10.30 12.42
N LYS A 36 -3.91 9.36 11.75
CA LYS A 36 -4.77 9.68 10.62
C LYS A 36 -5.80 10.63 11.22
N THR A 37 -5.53 11.92 11.09
CA THR A 37 -6.53 12.95 11.32
C THR A 37 -7.79 12.48 10.59
N PRO A 38 -8.95 12.43 11.26
CA PRO A 38 -10.17 11.99 10.61
C PRO A 38 -10.42 12.95 9.45
N LYS A 39 -10.16 12.50 8.21
CA LYS A 39 -10.50 13.26 7.01
C LYS A 39 -11.95 13.69 7.16
N SER A 40 -12.20 14.99 7.05
CA SER A 40 -13.56 15.51 7.14
C SER A 40 -14.42 14.74 6.13
N ARG A 41 -15.68 14.44 6.46
CA ARG A 41 -16.58 13.76 5.52
C ARG A 41 -16.65 14.51 4.19
N PHE A 42 -16.48 15.83 4.24
CA PHE A 42 -16.38 16.68 3.06
C PHE A 42 -15.14 16.35 2.21
N ASP A 43 -13.97 16.20 2.82
CA ASP A 43 -12.72 15.86 2.11
C ASP A 43 -12.82 14.50 1.42
N GLN A 44 -13.47 13.53 2.06
CA GLN A 44 -13.70 12.19 1.47
C GLN A 44 -14.65 12.26 0.26
N ILE A 45 -15.69 13.09 0.34
CA ILE A 45 -16.62 13.30 -0.78
C ILE A 45 -15.90 14.02 -1.93
N VAL A 46 -15.12 15.06 -1.64
CA VAL A 46 -14.35 15.79 -2.66
C VAL A 46 -13.34 14.87 -3.34
N GLU A 47 -12.65 14.03 -2.58
CA GLU A 47 -11.72 13.02 -3.11
C GLU A 47 -12.44 12.00 -4.01
N LEU A 48 -13.60 11.50 -3.59
CA LEU A 48 -14.40 10.58 -4.40
C LEU A 48 -14.91 11.24 -5.69
N VAL A 49 -15.44 12.46 -5.59
CA VAL A 49 -15.94 13.23 -6.73
C VAL A 49 -14.80 13.54 -7.70
N SER A 50 -13.64 13.94 -7.19
CA SER A 50 -12.44 14.18 -7.98
C SER A 50 -12.02 12.91 -8.73
N LEU A 51 -12.01 11.75 -8.07
CA LEU A 51 -11.68 10.47 -8.68
C LEU A 51 -12.66 10.09 -9.79
N VAL A 52 -13.96 10.31 -9.57
CA VAL A 52 -15.00 10.07 -10.58
C VAL A 52 -14.80 10.97 -11.80
N ILE A 53 -14.55 12.27 -11.59
CA ILE A 53 -14.31 13.23 -12.68
C ILE A 53 -13.06 12.84 -13.47
N ILE A 54 -11.95 12.53 -12.80
CA ILE A 54 -10.71 12.10 -13.46
C ILE A 54 -10.95 10.83 -14.27
N SER A 55 -11.69 9.87 -13.72
CA SER A 55 -12.04 8.63 -14.41
C SER A 55 -12.88 8.88 -15.67
N LEU A 56 -13.84 9.80 -15.61
CA LEU A 56 -14.64 10.20 -16.77
C LEU A 56 -13.79 10.88 -17.85
N ILE A 57 -12.88 11.77 -17.47
CA ILE A 57 -11.97 12.44 -18.42
C ILE A 57 -11.07 11.40 -19.11
N LEU A 58 -10.51 10.46 -18.35
CA LEU A 58 -9.72 9.36 -18.91
C LEU A 58 -10.52 8.52 -19.91
N LEU A 59 -11.77 8.19 -19.58
CA LEU A 59 -12.64 7.40 -20.45
C LEU A 59 -12.94 8.13 -21.77
N VAL A 60 -13.23 9.44 -21.71
CA VAL A 60 -13.43 10.27 -22.90
C VAL A 60 -12.14 10.37 -23.73
N ALA A 61 -10.99 10.56 -23.09
CA ALA A 61 -9.70 10.63 -23.78
C ALA A 61 -9.36 9.33 -24.51
N ILE A 62 -9.57 8.18 -23.86
CA ILE A 62 -9.38 6.85 -24.48
C ILE A 62 -10.33 6.68 -25.66
N PHE A 63 -11.61 6.99 -25.49
CA PHE A 63 -12.60 6.89 -26.56
C PHE A 63 -12.23 7.76 -27.78
N TYR A 64 -11.80 8.99 -27.54
CA TYR A 64 -11.35 9.90 -28.60
C TYR A 64 -10.09 9.38 -29.31
N CYS A 65 -9.13 8.85 -28.57
CA CYS A 65 -7.94 8.22 -29.16
C CYS A 65 -8.33 7.01 -30.02
N PHE A 66 -9.26 6.16 -29.56
CA PHE A 66 -9.75 5.04 -30.36
C PHE A 66 -10.39 5.50 -31.67
N GLN A 67 -11.24 6.53 -31.63
CA GLN A 67 -11.86 7.11 -32.83
C GLN A 67 -10.80 7.58 -33.84
N ILE A 68 -9.77 8.29 -33.39
CA ILE A 68 -8.66 8.74 -34.25
C ILE A 68 -7.90 7.55 -34.87
N LEU A 69 -7.64 6.51 -34.08
CA LEU A 69 -6.89 5.34 -34.55
C LEU A 69 -7.67 4.53 -35.59
N THR A 70 -8.98 4.37 -35.38
CA THR A 70 -9.85 3.63 -36.30
C THR A 70 -10.28 4.45 -37.51
N SER A 71 -10.26 5.79 -37.42
CA SER A 71 -10.69 6.65 -38.51
C SER A 71 -9.72 6.57 -39.68
N PRO A 72 -10.21 6.31 -40.91
CA PRO A 72 -9.39 6.35 -42.11
C PRO A 72 -9.02 7.78 -42.52
N GLN A 73 -9.73 8.79 -42.01
CA GLN A 73 -9.49 10.20 -42.35
C GLN A 73 -8.49 10.91 -41.43
N SER A 74 -8.11 10.28 -40.31
CA SER A 74 -7.15 10.87 -39.38
C SER A 74 -5.74 10.84 -39.96
N SER A 75 -5.00 11.94 -39.76
CA SER A 75 -3.64 12.06 -40.26
C SER A 75 -2.70 11.05 -39.56
N PRO A 76 -1.58 10.66 -40.19
CA PRO A 76 -0.60 9.79 -39.56
C PRO A 76 -0.04 10.38 -38.25
N GLU A 77 0.06 11.70 -38.15
CA GLU A 77 0.52 12.42 -36.97
C GLU A 77 -0.49 12.31 -35.82
N ASP A 78 -1.78 12.49 -36.10
CA ASP A 78 -2.85 12.34 -35.11
C ASP A 78 -2.88 10.90 -34.56
N LYS A 79 -2.72 9.91 -35.43
CA LYS A 79 -2.66 8.50 -35.02
C LYS A 79 -1.46 8.22 -34.12
N LYS A 80 -0.29 8.81 -34.42
CA LYS A 80 0.90 8.70 -33.57
C LYS A 80 0.67 9.33 -32.20
N ASN A 81 0.04 10.50 -32.16
CA ASN A 81 -0.30 11.20 -30.91
C ASN A 81 -1.31 10.41 -30.07
N ALA A 82 -2.32 9.81 -30.71
CA ALA A 82 -3.28 8.93 -30.06
C ALA A 82 -2.60 7.66 -29.48
N GLN A 83 -1.70 7.02 -30.24
CA GLN A 83 -0.92 5.88 -29.74
C GLN A 83 -0.03 6.26 -28.54
N SER A 84 0.65 7.41 -28.62
CA SER A 84 1.49 7.91 -27.52
C SER A 84 0.66 8.17 -26.26
N THR A 85 -0.52 8.76 -26.42
CA THR A 85 -1.44 9.03 -25.31
C THR A 85 -1.92 7.74 -24.64
N ILE A 86 -2.33 6.74 -25.43
CA ILE A 86 -2.72 5.43 -24.90
C ILE A 86 -1.54 4.76 -24.17
N THR A 87 -0.34 4.83 -24.73
CA THR A 87 0.87 4.27 -24.12
C THR A 87 1.15 4.92 -22.77
N LEU A 88 0.99 6.24 -22.66
CA LEU A 88 1.16 6.96 -21.41
C LEU A 88 0.13 6.54 -20.36
N ILE A 89 -1.13 6.36 -20.76
CA ILE A 89 -2.20 5.90 -19.85
C ILE A 89 -1.88 4.50 -19.33
N ILE A 90 -1.51 3.57 -20.21
CA ILE A 90 -1.15 2.19 -19.84
C ILE A 90 0.10 2.19 -18.95
N GLY A 91 1.13 2.96 -19.33
CA GLY A 91 2.37 3.09 -18.55
C GLY A 91 2.12 3.65 -17.15
N GLY A 92 1.25 4.66 -17.02
CA GLY A 92 0.82 5.20 -15.74
C GLY A 92 0.09 4.17 -14.88
N ALA A 93 -0.82 3.38 -15.47
CA ALA A 93 -1.52 2.31 -14.77
C ALA A 93 -0.54 1.24 -14.26
N ILE A 94 0.37 0.76 -15.12
CA ILE A 94 1.41 -0.21 -14.75
C ILE A 94 2.30 0.37 -13.64
N GLY A 95 2.76 1.61 -13.79
CA GLY A 95 3.59 2.30 -12.79
C GLY A 95 2.91 2.41 -11.43
N TYR A 96 1.60 2.71 -11.41
CA TYR A 96 0.81 2.71 -10.19
C TYR A 96 0.73 1.32 -9.54
N PHE A 97 0.47 0.27 -10.33
CA PHE A 97 0.41 -1.11 -9.82
C PHE A 97 1.74 -1.60 -9.26
N VAL A 98 2.84 -1.34 -9.97
CA VAL A 98 4.19 -1.69 -9.53
C VAL A 98 4.54 -0.91 -8.26
N GLY A 99 4.32 0.40 -8.24
CA GLY A 99 4.61 1.23 -7.08
C GLY A 99 3.82 0.83 -5.83
N ARG A 100 2.54 0.45 -5.99
CA ARG A 100 1.72 -0.06 -4.88
C ARG A 100 2.21 -1.41 -4.36
N THR A 101 2.62 -2.31 -5.26
CA THR A 101 3.16 -3.62 -4.87
C THR A 101 4.43 -3.47 -4.05
N THR A 102 5.34 -2.58 -4.47
CA THR A 102 6.60 -2.30 -3.76
C THR A 102 6.36 -1.62 -2.41
N ALA A 103 5.42 -0.66 -2.33
CA ALA A 103 5.10 0.05 -1.08
C ALA A 103 4.41 -0.82 -0.02
N ASN A 104 3.77 -1.93 -0.42
CA ASN A 104 3.16 -2.89 0.51
C ASN A 104 4.15 -3.95 1.03
N GLN A 105 5.41 -3.93 0.59
CA GLN A 105 6.46 -4.87 1.01
C GLN A 105 7.51 -4.28 1.96
N THR A 106 7.32 -3.02 2.39
CA THR A 106 8.10 -2.32 3.42
C THR A 106 7.19 -1.89 4.55
#